data_AF-A0A2G2WU70-F1
#
_entry.id   AF-A0A2G2WU70-F1
#
_cell.length_a   1.000
_cell.length_b   1.000
_cell.length_c   1.000
_cell.angle_alpha   90.00
_cell.angle_beta   90.00
_cell.angle_gamma   90.00
#
_symmetry.space_group_name_H-M   'P 1'
#
loop_
_entity.id
_entity.type
_entity.pdbx_description
1 polymer ?
#
loop_
_entity_poly.entity_id
_entity_poly.type
_entity_poly.pdbx_seq_one_letter_code
_entity_poly.pdbx_strand_id
1 'polypeptide(L)'
;MKTILLFLFLEIIFLPLSALATPNNQVLIDVLDTNGNPLNKSNRYWITPAYTTMDGGGIRVANLGSDLQEITMCPTSVVQSHLPTDDGIAVYFTPKNPKHQKIVESTSVNIHFYFDYPLCSNLNAWKVDNLVSEVLPILHTISTGAKDESSWFQIKPTTNRKYKLVFCLFDTYCQDIGVVSQSGYHRLVLSDNPKPFVFKLDDRIGMAAEV
;
A
#
# COMPACT_ATOMS: atom_id res chain seq x y z
N MET A 1 -86.88 -8.91 20.34
CA MET A 1 -85.75 -9.76 20.77
C MET A 1 -84.59 -9.51 19.84
N LYS A 2 -83.44 -9.12 20.40
CA LYS A 2 -82.22 -8.69 19.69
C LYS A 2 -81.57 -9.87 18.97
N THR A 3 -81.34 -9.78 17.66
CA THR A 3 -80.48 -10.71 16.93
C THR A 3 -79.14 -10.04 16.65
N ILE A 4 -78.09 -10.73 17.07
CA ILE A 4 -76.73 -10.23 17.28
C ILE A 4 -75.97 -10.17 15.96
N LEU A 5 -75.27 -9.08 15.77
CA LEU A 5 -74.38 -8.77 14.65
C LEU A 5 -73.07 -9.58 14.81
N LEU A 6 -72.73 -10.45 13.86
CA LEU A 6 -71.49 -11.22 13.88
C LEU A 6 -70.47 -10.56 12.94
N PHE A 7 -69.57 -9.74 13.50
CA PHE A 7 -68.43 -9.19 12.76
C PHE A 7 -67.30 -10.23 12.75
N LEU A 8 -66.95 -10.72 11.57
CA LEU A 8 -65.75 -11.52 11.32
C LEU A 8 -64.53 -10.59 11.31
N PHE A 9 -63.76 -10.56 12.40
CA PHE A 9 -62.43 -9.93 12.42
C PHE A 9 -61.40 -10.94 11.93
N LEU A 10 -60.93 -10.75 10.69
CA LEU A 10 -59.79 -11.46 10.13
C LEU A 10 -58.52 -10.69 10.50
N GLU A 11 -57.90 -11.05 11.61
CA GLU A 11 -56.59 -10.51 12.02
C GLU A 11 -55.50 -11.11 11.13
N ILE A 12 -55.04 -10.34 10.14
CA ILE A 12 -53.85 -10.66 9.35
C ILE A 12 -52.63 -10.38 10.23
N ILE A 13 -52.06 -11.44 10.80
CA ILE A 13 -50.78 -11.38 11.52
C ILE A 13 -49.68 -11.10 10.48
N PHE A 14 -49.32 -9.83 10.31
CA PHE A 14 -48.10 -9.44 9.63
C PHE A 14 -46.92 -9.80 10.54
N LEU A 15 -46.32 -10.98 10.32
CA LEU A 15 -44.97 -11.28 10.79
C LEU A 15 -43.99 -10.36 10.05
N PRO A 16 -43.30 -9.41 10.71
CA PRO A 16 -42.17 -8.77 10.07
C PRO A 16 -41.09 -9.83 9.98
N LEU A 17 -40.84 -10.32 8.76
CA LEU A 17 -39.64 -11.08 8.45
C LEU A 17 -38.47 -10.11 8.57
N SER A 18 -38.01 -9.88 9.80
CA SER A 18 -36.73 -9.23 10.06
C SER A 18 -35.66 -10.18 9.55
N ALA A 19 -35.27 -9.97 8.28
CA ALA A 19 -34.05 -10.50 7.75
C ALA A 19 -32.92 -10.02 8.68
N LEU A 20 -32.48 -10.90 9.57
CA LEU A 20 -31.20 -10.79 10.24
C LEU A 20 -30.14 -10.85 9.14
N ALA A 21 -29.83 -9.71 8.54
CA ALA A 21 -28.59 -9.52 7.83
C ALA A 21 -27.49 -9.73 8.87
N THR A 22 -26.95 -10.94 8.93
CA THR A 22 -25.71 -11.21 9.66
C THR A 22 -24.68 -10.22 9.14
N PRO A 23 -24.06 -9.38 9.98
CA PRO A 23 -22.95 -8.56 9.52
C PRO A 23 -21.92 -9.52 8.93
N ASN A 24 -21.50 -9.26 7.69
CA ASN A 24 -20.36 -9.95 7.09
C ASN A 24 -19.17 -9.73 8.03
N ASN A 25 -18.92 -10.68 8.94
CA ASN A 25 -17.70 -10.75 9.71
C ASN A 25 -16.58 -11.17 8.75
N GLN A 26 -16.19 -10.27 7.85
CA GLN A 26 -14.98 -10.43 7.08
C GLN A 26 -13.82 -10.45 8.08
N VAL A 27 -13.18 -11.62 8.18
CA VAL A 27 -11.94 -11.76 8.94
C VAL A 27 -10.89 -10.94 8.22
N LEU A 28 -10.49 -9.83 8.83
CA LEU A 28 -9.40 -9.00 8.33
C LEU A 28 -8.08 -9.72 8.62
N ILE A 29 -7.29 -9.95 7.58
CA ILE A 29 -5.97 -10.59 7.68
C ILE A 29 -4.92 -9.48 7.71
N ASP A 30 -4.13 -9.44 8.77
CA ASP A 30 -3.04 -8.46 8.89
C ASP A 30 -1.86 -8.85 8.00
N VAL A 31 -1.22 -7.85 7.37
CA VAL A 31 0.10 -8.02 6.75
C VAL A 31 1.10 -8.27 7.87
N LEU A 32 1.95 -9.27 7.71
CA LEU A 32 2.95 -9.68 8.70
C LEU A 32 4.38 -9.28 8.28
N ASP A 33 5.18 -8.91 9.27
CA ASP A 33 6.62 -8.71 9.12
C ASP A 33 7.38 -10.06 9.06
N THR A 34 8.69 -10.00 8.85
CA THR A 34 9.57 -11.18 8.79
C THR A 34 9.62 -11.99 10.09
N ASN A 35 9.21 -11.40 11.22
CA ASN A 35 9.11 -12.08 12.52
C ASN A 35 7.71 -12.66 12.76
N GLY A 36 6.76 -12.46 11.83
CA GLY A 36 5.38 -12.93 11.93
C GLY A 36 4.47 -12.01 12.73
N ASN A 37 4.90 -10.79 13.05
CA ASN A 37 4.07 -9.81 13.76
C ASN A 37 3.29 -8.95 12.76
N PRO A 38 2.05 -8.54 13.08
CA PRO A 38 1.31 -7.58 12.26
C PRO A 38 2.04 -6.26 12.05
N LEU A 39 2.02 -5.76 10.82
CA LEU A 39 2.46 -4.40 10.51
C LEU A 39 1.55 -3.38 11.22
N ASN A 40 2.15 -2.37 11.83
CA ASN A 40 1.46 -1.33 12.57
C ASN A 40 1.77 0.05 11.96
N LYS A 41 0.75 0.91 11.84
CA LYS A 41 0.92 2.26 11.26
C LYS A 41 1.87 3.17 12.04
N SER A 42 2.10 2.90 13.33
CA SER A 42 3.02 3.67 14.18
C SER A 42 4.49 3.23 14.02
N ASN A 43 4.75 2.16 13.28
CA ASN A 43 6.07 1.59 13.07
C ASN A 43 6.58 1.85 11.65
N ARG A 44 7.87 1.58 11.46
CA ARG A 44 8.58 1.71 10.18
C ARG A 44 9.11 0.35 9.76
N TYR A 45 9.16 0.12 8.46
CA TYR A 45 9.54 -1.17 7.89
C TYR A 45 10.45 -0.98 6.69
N TRP A 46 11.52 -1.76 6.61
CA TRP A 46 12.27 -1.95 5.39
C TRP A 46 11.47 -2.82 4.43
N ILE A 47 11.34 -2.39 3.17
CA ILE A 47 10.78 -3.23 2.11
C ILE A 47 11.95 -3.99 1.48
N THR A 48 12.01 -5.29 1.72
CA THR A 48 13.11 -6.16 1.29
C THR A 48 12.62 -7.13 0.22
N PRO A 49 13.43 -7.43 -0.82
CA PRO A 49 13.08 -8.47 -1.79
C PRO A 49 12.80 -9.80 -1.10
N ALA A 50 11.75 -10.49 -1.50
CA ALA A 50 11.38 -11.77 -0.89
C ALA A 50 12.32 -12.94 -1.24
N TYR A 51 13.28 -12.70 -2.14
CA TYR A 51 14.31 -13.64 -2.56
C TYR A 51 15.64 -12.89 -2.61
N THR A 52 16.63 -13.39 -1.89
CA THR A 52 17.99 -12.83 -1.91
C THR A 52 18.66 -13.14 -3.24
N THR A 53 19.20 -12.12 -3.89
CA THR A 53 19.95 -12.20 -5.14
C THR A 53 21.29 -11.48 -4.98
N MET A 54 22.25 -11.73 -5.89
CA MET A 54 23.52 -10.97 -5.92
C MET A 54 23.31 -9.51 -6.36
N ASP A 55 22.22 -9.28 -7.09
CA ASP A 55 21.80 -7.99 -7.59
C ASP A 55 20.39 -7.69 -7.08
N GLY A 56 20.30 -7.06 -5.91
CA GLY A 56 19.01 -6.75 -5.28
C GLY A 56 19.05 -6.58 -3.76
N GLY A 57 18.98 -5.34 -3.31
CA GLY A 57 18.75 -4.93 -1.92
C GLY A 57 17.35 -4.36 -1.70
N GLY A 58 17.18 -3.59 -0.63
CA GLY A 58 15.94 -2.93 -0.24
C GLY A 58 15.54 -1.75 -1.15
N ILE A 59 14.36 -1.21 -0.85
CA ILE A 59 13.76 -0.11 -1.62
C ILE A 59 14.24 1.25 -1.09
N ARG A 60 14.61 2.16 -1.99
CA ARG A 60 15.11 3.51 -1.69
C ARG A 60 14.73 4.52 -2.76
N VAL A 61 15.15 5.77 -2.58
CA VAL A 61 15.14 6.78 -3.64
C VAL A 61 16.49 6.91 -4.33
N ALA A 62 16.47 7.23 -5.62
CA ALA A 62 17.65 7.55 -6.42
C ALA A 62 17.37 8.68 -7.43
N ASN A 63 18.46 9.29 -7.93
CA ASN A 63 18.40 10.18 -9.08
C ASN A 63 18.66 9.35 -10.34
N LEU A 64 17.68 9.31 -11.24
CA LEU A 64 17.77 8.53 -12.49
C LEU A 64 18.02 9.38 -13.73
N GLY A 65 18.21 10.69 -13.55
CA GLY A 65 18.51 11.62 -14.64
C GLY A 65 19.74 11.17 -15.44
N SER A 66 19.65 11.31 -16.76
CA SER A 66 20.71 10.93 -17.70
C SER A 66 21.85 11.94 -17.78
N ASP A 67 21.61 13.19 -17.36
CA ASP A 67 22.57 14.29 -17.46
C ASP A 67 22.79 14.99 -16.11
N LEU A 68 24.02 15.48 -15.89
CA LEU A 68 24.47 16.18 -14.67
C LEU A 68 23.63 17.42 -14.29
N GLN A 69 22.67 17.83 -15.12
CA GLN A 69 21.79 18.99 -14.92
C GLN A 69 20.45 18.65 -14.24
N GLU A 70 20.06 17.37 -14.14
CA GLU A 70 18.81 16.94 -13.47
C GLU A 70 19.04 16.19 -12.15
N ILE A 71 20.25 16.25 -11.59
CA ILE A 71 20.50 15.77 -10.23
C ILE A 71 19.83 16.73 -9.26
N THR A 72 18.58 16.44 -8.91
CA THR A 72 17.87 17.11 -7.83
C THR A 72 18.52 16.75 -6.49
N MET A 73 18.61 17.75 -5.60
CA MET A 73 19.06 17.55 -4.22
C MET A 73 18.18 16.53 -3.48
N CYS A 74 16.91 16.41 -3.88
CA CYS A 74 15.95 15.45 -3.36
C CYS A 74 15.60 14.43 -4.45
N PRO A 75 16.23 13.25 -4.45
CA PRO A 75 15.84 12.17 -5.35
C PRO A 75 14.43 11.69 -5.05
N THR A 76 13.61 11.53 -6.09
CA THR A 76 12.21 11.09 -5.95
C THR A 76 11.94 9.74 -6.61
N SER A 77 12.85 9.21 -7.42
CA SER A 77 12.61 7.95 -8.13
C SER A 77 12.69 6.77 -7.17
N VAL A 78 11.61 6.00 -7.03
CA VAL A 78 11.60 4.81 -6.16
C VAL A 78 12.25 3.64 -6.87
N VAL A 79 13.31 3.10 -6.29
CA VAL A 79 14.14 2.05 -6.89
C VAL A 79 14.43 0.94 -5.88
N GLN A 80 14.71 -0.25 -6.38
CA GLN A 80 15.37 -1.31 -5.62
C GLN A 80 16.89 -1.13 -5.74
N SER A 81 17.62 -1.20 -4.63
CA SER A 81 19.08 -1.15 -4.62
C SER A 81 19.67 -2.35 -5.36
N HIS A 82 20.84 -2.19 -5.99
CA HIS A 82 21.62 -3.30 -6.55
C HIS A 82 22.41 -4.06 -5.48
N LEU A 83 22.71 -3.39 -4.36
CA LEU A 83 23.56 -3.95 -3.30
C LEU A 83 22.71 -4.80 -2.34
N PRO A 84 22.94 -6.11 -2.21
CA PRO A 84 22.15 -6.97 -1.31
C PRO A 84 22.25 -6.60 0.17
N THR A 85 23.29 -5.84 0.54
CA THR A 85 23.54 -5.34 1.90
C THR A 85 22.89 -3.99 2.19
N ASP A 86 22.33 -3.33 1.17
CA ASP A 86 21.62 -2.06 1.33
C ASP A 86 20.16 -2.34 1.68
N ASP A 87 19.76 -2.13 2.94
CA ASP A 87 18.39 -2.30 3.42
C ASP A 87 17.42 -1.24 2.83
N GLY A 88 17.95 -0.18 2.20
CA GLY A 88 17.18 0.86 1.52
C GLY A 88 16.83 2.04 2.43
N ILE A 89 15.57 2.49 2.37
CA ILE A 89 14.98 3.52 3.24
C ILE A 89 13.68 2.94 3.80
N ALA A 90 13.52 2.97 5.13
CA ALA A 90 12.33 2.44 5.78
C ALA A 90 11.08 3.24 5.38
N VAL A 91 9.94 2.57 5.34
CA VAL A 91 8.64 3.18 5.06
C VAL A 91 7.71 3.10 6.27
N TYR A 92 6.74 3.99 6.33
CA TYR A 92 5.56 3.83 7.18
C TYR A 92 4.29 3.86 6.32
N PHE A 93 3.23 3.29 6.85
CA PHE A 93 1.97 3.11 6.13
C PHE A 93 0.86 3.91 6.80
N THR A 94 0.07 4.63 5.99
CA THR A 94 -1.13 5.32 6.45
C THR A 94 -2.36 4.62 5.86
N PRO A 95 -3.12 3.85 6.66
CA PRO A 95 -4.34 3.21 6.18
C PRO A 95 -5.39 4.22 5.73
N LYS A 96 -6.10 3.91 4.65
CA LYS A 96 -7.24 4.72 4.18
C LYS A 96 -8.32 4.88 5.25
N ASN A 97 -8.56 3.83 6.04
CA ASN A 97 -9.37 3.92 7.25
C ASN A 97 -8.48 4.26 8.45
N PRO A 98 -8.50 5.51 8.97
CA PRO A 98 -7.60 5.93 10.04
C PRO A 98 -7.82 5.16 11.36
N LYS A 99 -8.96 4.48 11.52
CA LYS A 99 -9.26 3.62 12.69
C LYS A 99 -8.41 2.34 12.69
N HIS A 100 -7.91 1.90 11.54
CA HIS A 100 -7.05 0.73 11.48
C HIS A 100 -5.68 1.08 12.07
N GLN A 101 -5.29 0.36 13.12
CA GLN A 101 -3.96 0.45 13.72
C GLN A 101 -2.96 -0.47 13.02
N LYS A 102 -3.47 -1.60 12.52
CA LYS A 102 -2.70 -2.59 11.79
C LYS A 102 -2.93 -2.45 10.30
N ILE A 103 -1.94 -2.85 9.51
CA ILE A 103 -2.03 -2.86 8.06
C ILE A 103 -2.68 -4.17 7.63
N VAL A 104 -3.86 -4.07 7.01
CA VAL A 104 -4.65 -5.22 6.59
C VAL A 104 -4.39 -5.52 5.12
N GLU A 105 -4.21 -6.78 4.79
CA GLU A 105 -4.03 -7.27 3.42
C GLU A 105 -5.13 -6.75 2.49
N SER A 106 -4.76 -6.38 1.27
CA SER A 106 -5.67 -5.90 0.22
C SER A 106 -6.52 -4.68 0.62
N THR A 107 -6.18 -3.96 1.68
CA THR A 107 -6.79 -2.67 2.02
C THR A 107 -5.91 -1.53 1.57
N SER A 108 -6.54 -0.42 1.17
CA SER A 108 -5.82 0.72 0.59
C SER A 108 -5.00 1.46 1.65
N VAL A 109 -3.75 1.73 1.32
CA VAL A 109 -2.77 2.42 2.15
C VAL A 109 -2.00 3.45 1.32
N ASN A 110 -1.58 4.54 1.97
CA ASN A 110 -0.47 5.35 1.47
C ASN A 110 0.83 4.78 2.01
N ILE A 111 1.89 4.82 1.19
CA ILE A 111 3.23 4.40 1.54
C ILE A 111 4.10 5.65 1.59
N HIS A 112 4.84 5.85 2.67
CA HIS A 112 5.72 7.01 2.81
C HIS A 112 7.12 6.55 3.19
N PHE A 113 8.14 7.11 2.57
CA PHE A 113 9.49 6.98 3.12
C PHE A 113 9.61 7.74 4.44
N TYR A 114 10.37 7.15 5.36
CA TYR A 114 10.82 7.81 6.56
C TYR A 114 12.26 8.27 6.36
N PHE A 115 12.45 9.58 6.28
CA PHE A 115 13.78 10.18 6.26
C PHE A 115 14.19 10.57 7.68
N ASP A 116 15.33 10.06 8.14
CA ASP A 116 15.89 10.37 9.48
C ASP A 116 16.32 11.85 9.61
N TYR A 117 16.41 12.58 8.49
CA TYR A 117 16.78 13.99 8.43
C TYR A 117 15.68 14.83 7.75
N PRO A 118 15.52 16.12 8.11
CA PRO A 118 14.44 16.96 7.59
C PRO A 118 14.58 17.27 6.09
N LEU A 119 15.79 17.19 5.53
CA LEU A 119 16.03 17.40 4.11
C LEU A 119 15.22 16.39 3.29
N CYS A 120 14.42 16.89 2.33
CA CYS A 120 13.53 16.09 1.47
C CYS A 120 12.38 15.37 2.18
N SER A 121 12.21 15.55 3.49
CA SER A 121 11.13 14.89 4.26
C SER A 121 9.72 15.28 3.82
N ASN A 122 9.58 16.41 3.13
CA ASN A 122 8.33 16.86 2.51
C ASN A 122 7.99 16.15 1.20
N LEU A 123 8.93 15.39 0.61
CA LEU A 123 8.78 14.66 -0.65
C LEU A 123 8.85 13.14 -0.42
N ASN A 124 7.98 12.62 0.46
CA ASN A 124 8.10 11.26 0.96
C ASN A 124 6.92 10.33 0.63
N ALA A 125 5.77 10.86 0.21
CA ALA A 125 4.61 10.05 -0.13
C ALA A 125 4.81 9.39 -1.50
N TRP A 126 4.58 8.08 -1.60
CA TRP A 126 4.67 7.38 -2.87
C TRP A 126 3.52 7.77 -3.79
N LYS A 127 3.82 7.90 -5.08
CA LYS A 127 2.85 8.15 -6.15
C LYS A 127 3.20 7.40 -7.42
N VAL A 128 2.24 7.34 -8.33
CA VAL A 128 2.45 6.84 -9.69
C VAL A 128 2.51 8.01 -10.65
N ASP A 129 3.57 8.06 -11.44
CA ASP A 129 3.73 9.07 -12.49
C ASP A 129 3.02 8.64 -13.78
N ASN A 130 2.74 9.63 -14.62
CA ASN A 130 2.24 9.43 -15.98
C ASN A 130 0.88 8.72 -16.07
N LEU A 131 0.06 8.72 -15.00
CA LEU A 131 -1.28 8.10 -15.00
C LEU A 131 -2.23 8.67 -16.08
N VAL A 132 -2.07 9.94 -16.43
CA VAL A 132 -2.93 10.66 -17.41
C VAL A 132 -2.07 11.16 -18.57
N SER A 133 -1.16 10.31 -19.07
CA SER A 133 -0.40 10.66 -20.27
C SER A 133 -1.25 10.42 -21.53
N GLU A 134 -1.45 11.49 -22.32
CA GLU A 134 -2.10 11.42 -23.65
C GLU A 134 -1.16 10.89 -24.74
N VAL A 135 0.12 10.67 -24.42
CA VAL A 135 1.13 10.17 -25.35
C VAL A 135 1.43 8.70 -25.02
N LEU A 136 1.19 7.82 -25.99
CA LEU A 136 1.44 6.38 -25.90
C LEU A 136 2.87 6.02 -26.34
N PRO A 137 3.50 4.97 -25.77
CA PRO A 137 3.30 4.40 -24.43
C PRO A 137 4.37 4.92 -23.47
N ILE A 138 3.97 5.60 -22.39
CA ILE A 138 4.88 5.98 -21.30
C ILE A 138 4.76 4.95 -20.17
N LEU A 139 5.90 4.45 -19.71
CA LEU A 139 6.00 3.56 -18.57
C LEU A 139 5.53 4.28 -17.29
N HIS A 140 4.56 3.70 -16.58
CA HIS A 140 4.10 4.23 -15.29
C HIS A 140 5.14 3.91 -14.21
N THR A 141 5.87 4.94 -13.76
CA THR A 141 6.92 4.81 -12.75
C THR A 141 6.39 5.14 -11.36
N ILE A 142 7.00 4.54 -10.34
CA ILE A 142 6.75 4.91 -8.94
C ILE A 142 7.76 5.98 -8.53
N SER A 143 7.29 7.09 -7.98
CA SER A 143 8.11 8.17 -7.43
C SER A 143 7.60 8.62 -6.07
N THR A 144 8.29 9.58 -5.45
CA THR A 144 7.77 10.31 -4.30
C THR A 144 7.24 11.68 -4.70
N GLY A 145 6.16 12.10 -4.03
CA GLY A 145 5.54 13.40 -4.13
C GLY A 145 5.38 14.05 -2.76
N ALA A 146 4.56 15.09 -2.71
CA ALA A 146 4.33 15.87 -1.50
C ALA A 146 3.74 14.99 -0.38
N LYS A 147 4.10 15.27 0.88
CA LYS A 147 3.70 14.47 2.05
C LYS A 147 2.17 14.27 2.16
N ASP A 148 1.39 15.26 1.75
CA ASP A 148 -0.08 15.29 1.75
C ASP A 148 -0.72 14.69 0.50
N GLU A 149 0.08 14.31 -0.50
CA GLU A 149 -0.39 13.63 -1.69
C GLU A 149 -0.91 12.23 -1.32
N SER A 150 -2.09 11.89 -1.84
CA SER A 150 -2.72 10.60 -1.60
C SER A 150 -2.66 9.73 -2.84
N SER A 151 -2.01 8.58 -2.73
CA SER A 151 -1.95 7.54 -3.76
C SER A 151 -2.27 6.19 -3.14
N TRP A 152 -3.23 5.46 -3.72
CA TRP A 152 -3.78 4.26 -3.11
C TRP A 152 -3.06 3.00 -3.58
N PHE A 153 -2.23 2.45 -2.70
CA PHE A 153 -1.60 1.15 -2.88
C PHE A 153 -2.30 0.10 -2.04
N GLN A 154 -2.12 -1.17 -2.38
CA GLN A 154 -2.46 -2.29 -1.52
C GLN A 154 -1.28 -3.25 -1.40
N ILE A 155 -1.20 -3.90 -0.25
CA ILE A 155 -0.27 -4.99 -0.01
C ILE A 155 -1.07 -6.28 -0.14
N LYS A 156 -0.79 -7.08 -1.18
CA LYS A 156 -1.51 -8.33 -1.44
C LYS A 156 -0.66 -9.53 -1.06
N PRO A 157 -1.23 -10.55 -0.42
CA PRO A 157 -0.52 -11.77 -0.13
C PRO A 157 -0.14 -12.50 -1.42
N THR A 158 0.97 -13.21 -1.36
CA THR A 158 1.39 -14.21 -2.34
C THR A 158 1.61 -15.53 -1.59
N THR A 159 2.42 -16.44 -2.11
CA THR A 159 2.76 -17.69 -1.42
C THR A 159 3.73 -17.47 -0.26
N ASN A 160 3.63 -18.27 0.80
CA ASN A 160 4.63 -18.37 1.88
C ASN A 160 4.92 -17.05 2.63
N ARG A 161 3.88 -16.30 3.04
CA ARG A 161 3.99 -15.02 3.78
C ARG A 161 4.84 -13.95 3.08
N LYS A 162 4.85 -13.97 1.75
CA LYS A 162 5.43 -12.94 0.91
C LYS A 162 4.31 -12.08 0.35
N TYR A 163 4.63 -10.84 -0.01
CA TYR A 163 3.65 -9.89 -0.50
C TYR A 163 4.05 -9.32 -1.84
N LYS A 164 3.08 -8.82 -2.58
CA LYS A 164 3.32 -7.92 -3.71
C LYS A 164 2.62 -6.59 -3.44
N LEU A 165 3.22 -5.52 -3.95
CA LEU A 165 2.60 -4.21 -3.94
C LEU A 165 1.81 -4.02 -5.22
N VAL A 166 0.64 -3.40 -5.10
CA VAL A 166 -0.19 -3.01 -6.24
C VAL A 166 -0.63 -1.57 -6.08
N PHE A 167 -0.80 -0.86 -7.19
CA PHE A 167 -1.47 0.44 -7.22
C PHE A 167 -2.92 0.24 -7.64
N CYS A 168 -3.88 0.89 -6.99
CA CYS A 168 -5.30 0.73 -7.24
C CYS A 168 -6.01 2.06 -7.56
N LEU A 169 -6.62 2.14 -8.73
CA LEU A 169 -7.58 3.18 -9.05
C LEU A 169 -8.95 2.81 -8.48
N PHE A 170 -9.54 3.73 -7.70
CA PHE A 170 -10.86 3.58 -7.08
C PHE A 170 -11.04 2.27 -6.30
N ASP A 171 -9.98 1.77 -5.64
CA ASP A 171 -9.92 0.51 -4.89
C ASP A 171 -10.32 -0.76 -5.68
N THR A 172 -10.52 -0.66 -7.00
CA THR A 172 -11.13 -1.72 -7.83
C THR A 172 -10.20 -2.18 -8.94
N TYR A 173 -9.59 -1.23 -9.66
CA TYR A 173 -8.66 -1.52 -10.75
C TYR A 173 -7.24 -1.44 -10.24
N CYS A 174 -6.66 -2.60 -9.92
CA CYS A 174 -5.32 -2.68 -9.36
C CYS A 174 -4.33 -3.27 -10.37
N GLN A 175 -3.16 -2.64 -10.48
CA GLN A 175 -2.04 -3.14 -11.26
C GLN A 175 -0.85 -3.45 -10.36
N ASP A 176 -0.16 -4.55 -10.67
CA ASP A 176 1.01 -5.01 -9.93
C ASP A 176 2.20 -4.04 -10.08
N ILE A 177 3.05 -4.00 -9.06
CA ILE A 177 4.32 -3.27 -9.09
C ILE A 177 5.47 -4.25 -9.32
N GLY A 178 6.23 -4.01 -10.38
CA GLY A 178 7.44 -4.73 -10.74
C GLY A 178 8.67 -3.83 -10.72
N VAL A 179 9.76 -4.33 -11.33
CA VAL A 179 11.00 -3.58 -11.49
C VAL A 179 11.52 -3.67 -12.93
N VAL A 180 12.15 -2.60 -13.41
CA VAL A 180 12.89 -2.56 -14.69
C VAL A 180 14.26 -1.93 -14.50
N SER A 181 15.25 -2.32 -15.31
CA SER A 181 16.55 -1.67 -15.29
C SER A 181 16.48 -0.28 -15.93
N GLN A 182 16.86 0.76 -15.19
CA GLN A 182 16.92 2.15 -15.66
C GLN A 182 18.09 2.87 -14.99
N SER A 183 18.99 3.47 -15.78
CA SER A 183 20.12 4.29 -15.30
C SER A 183 20.97 3.61 -14.20
N GLY A 184 21.18 2.29 -14.29
CA GLY A 184 21.95 1.53 -13.29
C GLY A 184 21.24 1.34 -11.95
N TYR A 185 19.90 1.45 -11.95
CA TYR A 185 19.00 1.11 -10.85
C TYR A 185 17.87 0.17 -11.32
N HIS A 186 17.27 -0.57 -10.38
CA HIS A 186 16.03 -1.31 -10.61
C HIS A 186 14.82 -0.42 -10.29
N ARG A 187 14.30 0.33 -11.27
CA ARG A 187 13.18 1.27 -11.12
C ARG A 187 11.87 0.53 -10.86
N LEU A 188 11.12 0.95 -9.83
CA LEU A 188 9.78 0.44 -9.59
C LEU A 188 8.78 1.04 -10.58
N VAL A 189 7.95 0.18 -11.16
CA VAL A 189 6.97 0.51 -12.21
C VAL A 189 5.70 -0.31 -12.07
N LEU A 190 4.59 0.15 -12.63
CA LEU A 190 3.44 -0.72 -12.87
C LEU A 190 3.81 -1.76 -13.94
N SER A 191 3.55 -3.03 -13.67
CA SER A 191 4.02 -4.15 -14.48
C SER A 191 3.13 -5.38 -14.30
N ASP A 192 2.97 -6.18 -15.34
CA ASP A 192 2.32 -7.49 -15.25
C ASP A 192 3.20 -8.55 -14.55
N ASN A 193 4.47 -8.23 -14.31
CA ASN A 193 5.43 -9.07 -13.59
C ASN A 193 5.67 -8.50 -12.18
N PRO A 194 4.92 -8.94 -11.17
CA PRO A 194 5.06 -8.41 -9.81
C PRO A 194 6.41 -8.75 -9.19
N LYS A 195 6.99 -7.80 -8.47
CA LYS A 195 8.13 -8.05 -7.58
C LYS A 195 7.61 -8.47 -6.20
N PRO A 196 7.99 -9.66 -5.69
CA PRO A 196 7.62 -10.08 -4.35
C PRO A 196 8.56 -9.48 -3.29
N PHE A 197 7.98 -9.05 -2.18
CA PHE A 197 8.63 -8.40 -1.06
C PHE A 197 8.27 -9.05 0.29
N VAL A 198 9.09 -8.76 1.28
CA VAL A 198 8.81 -8.96 2.70
C VAL A 198 9.07 -7.65 3.46
N PHE A 199 8.52 -7.53 4.65
CA PHE A 199 8.66 -6.33 5.47
C PHE A 199 9.46 -6.67 6.73
N LYS A 200 10.59 -6.00 6.93
CA LYS A 200 11.42 -6.14 8.13
C LYS A 200 11.21 -4.92 9.01
N LEU A 201 10.85 -5.11 10.28
CA LEU A 201 10.70 -4.02 11.23
C LEU A 201 12.01 -3.20 11.32
N ASP A 202 11.91 -1.88 11.23
CA ASP A 202 13.02 -0.96 11.53
C ASP A 202 13.10 -0.77 13.04
N ASP A 203 14.15 -1.31 13.65
CA ASP A 203 14.41 -1.30 15.10
C ASP A 203 15.08 0.01 15.56
N ARG A 204 15.45 0.89 14.63
CA ARG A 204 15.97 2.22 14.95
C ARG A 204 14.86 3.04 15.61
N ILE A 205 15.18 3.70 16.71
CA ILE A 205 14.20 4.44 17.51
C ILE A 205 13.89 5.78 16.84
N GLY A 206 12.65 5.92 16.41
CA GLY A 206 12.06 7.11 15.80
C GLY A 206 10.63 6.72 15.47
N MET A 207 9.70 7.00 16.39
CA MET A 207 8.29 6.70 16.12
C MET A 207 7.88 7.42 14.83
N ALA A 208 7.09 6.76 13.97
CA ALA A 208 6.48 7.44 12.83
C ALA A 208 5.78 8.69 13.40
N ALA A 209 6.19 9.88 12.95
CA ALA A 209 5.76 11.14 13.53
C ALA A 209 4.23 11.15 13.63
N GLU A 210 3.72 11.46 14.83
CA GLU A 210 2.29 11.63 15.09
C GLU A 210 1.70 12.57 14.02
N VAL A 211 0.62 12.09 13.40
CA VAL A 211 -0.24 12.85 12.48
C VAL A 211 -1.22 13.68 13.29
#